data_AF-A0AA42DQV4-F1
#
_entry.id   AF-A0AA42DQV4-F1
#
_cell.length_a   1.000
_cell.length_b   1.000
_cell.length_c   1.000
_cell.angle_alpha   90.00
_cell.angle_beta   90.00
_cell.angle_gamma   90.00
#
_symmetry.space_group_name_H-M   'P 1'
#
loop_
_entity.id
_entity.type
_entity.pdbx_description
1 polymer ?
#
loop_
_entity_poly.entity_id
_entity_poly.type
_entity_poly.pdbx_seq_one_letter_code
_entity_poly.pdbx_strand_id
1 'polypeptide(L)'
;MHRDANPSNIMFDEGHITGFIDFTISERNVRLFDPCYCATGILSESRAVEEGYEKWPDILKGIIKGYDQIAHLTEEEKQAIPYVIYSIQMIFIAWLVDHEVYKDCALQNREMLSWIWENKEDIF
;
A
#
# COMPACT_ATOMS: atom_id res chain seq x y z
N MET A 1 6.34 9.15 9.61
CA MET A 1 5.55 8.15 8.87
C MET A 1 5.44 6.92 9.72
N HIS A 2 4.27 6.30 9.77
CA HIS A 2 3.99 5.10 10.54
C HIS A 2 4.75 3.89 10.01
N ARG A 3 4.99 3.82 8.69
CA ARG A 3 5.71 2.76 7.97
C ARG A 3 5.06 1.37 7.97
N ASP A 4 3.99 1.18 8.74
CA ASP A 4 3.19 -0.04 8.77
C ASP A 4 1.67 0.25 8.89
N ALA A 5 1.20 1.29 8.20
CA ALA A 5 -0.22 1.70 8.25
C ALA A 5 -1.13 0.78 7.41
N ASN A 6 -0.97 -0.55 7.52
CA ASN A 6 -1.87 -1.50 6.89
C ASN A 6 -3.24 -1.52 7.63
N PRO A 7 -4.32 -2.05 7.01
CA PRO A 7 -5.66 -2.01 7.61
C PRO A 7 -5.77 -2.60 9.03
N SER A 8 -4.94 -3.57 9.40
CA SER A 8 -4.96 -4.18 10.74
C SER A 8 -4.43 -3.26 11.85
N ASN A 9 -3.68 -2.22 11.48
CA ASN A 9 -3.14 -1.21 12.39
C ASN A 9 -3.99 0.07 12.46
N ILE A 10 -5.16 0.08 11.81
CA ILE A 10 -6.11 1.20 11.82
C ILE A 10 -7.31 0.83 12.70
N MET A 11 -7.58 1.62 13.73
CA MET A 11 -8.73 1.42 14.61
C MET A 11 -9.97 2.09 14.05
N PHE A 12 -11.11 1.38 14.13
CA PHE A 12 -12.41 1.88 13.72
C PHE A 12 -13.41 1.82 14.87
N ASP A 13 -14.23 2.86 15.01
CA ASP A 13 -15.40 2.90 15.89
C ASP A 13 -16.58 3.50 15.11
N GLU A 14 -17.70 2.77 15.05
CA GLU A 14 -18.89 3.16 14.29
C GLU A 14 -18.61 3.63 12.85
N GLY A 15 -17.66 3.00 12.16
CA GLY A 15 -17.26 3.34 10.79
C GLY A 15 -16.31 4.54 10.66
N HIS A 16 -15.86 5.12 11.78
CA HIS A 16 -14.89 6.21 11.80
C HIS A 16 -13.52 5.71 12.23
N ILE A 17 -12.47 6.24 11.62
CA ILE A 17 -11.10 6.01 12.07
C ILE A 17 -10.91 6.73 13.41
N THR A 18 -10.54 5.98 14.45
CA THR A 18 -10.30 6.52 15.80
C THR A 18 -8.82 6.62 16.17
N GLY A 19 -7.95 5.94 15.43
CA GLY A 19 -6.51 6.04 15.63
C GLY A 19 -5.71 4.99 14.87
N PHE A 20 -4.41 5.03 15.09
CA PHE A 20 -3.43 4.08 14.56
C PHE A 20 -2.68 3.45 15.73
N ILE A 21 -2.19 2.23 15.55
CA ILE A 21 -1.40 1.47 16.53
C ILE A 21 -0.14 0.89 15.88
N ASP A 22 0.83 0.48 16.70
CA ASP A 22 2.12 -0.10 16.27
C ASP A 22 3.07 0.86 15.53
N PHE A 23 3.58 1.85 16.25
CA PHE A 23 4.55 2.82 15.73
C PHE A 23 6.02 2.34 15.81
N THR A 24 6.27 1.04 16.00
CA THR A 24 7.60 0.49 16.34
C THR A 24 8.68 0.78 15.29
N ILE A 25 8.30 0.87 14.02
CA ILE A 25 9.21 1.14 12.88
C ILE A 25 9.05 2.54 12.28
N SER A 26 8.43 3.48 13.03
CA SER A 26 8.18 4.82 12.54
C SER A 26 9.47 5.60 12.25
N GLU A 27 9.47 6.33 11.13
CA GLU A 27 10.62 7.16 10.74
C GLU A 27 10.23 8.40 9.93
N ARG A 28 11.21 9.27 9.70
CA ARG A 28 11.11 10.36 8.73
C ARG A 28 11.38 9.82 7.33
N ASN A 29 10.39 9.89 6.44
CA ASN A 29 10.49 9.42 5.07
C ASN A 29 9.56 10.24 4.15
N VAL A 30 9.45 9.85 2.87
CA VAL A 30 8.45 10.37 1.93
C VAL A 30 7.05 10.11 2.46
N ARG A 31 6.21 11.16 2.48
CA ARG A 31 4.89 11.09 3.13
C ARG A 31 3.88 10.22 2.39
N LEU A 32 4.14 9.92 1.13
CA LEU A 32 3.34 8.98 0.33
C LEU A 32 3.47 7.52 0.78
N PHE A 33 4.48 7.20 1.59
CA PHE A 33 4.73 5.81 1.99
C PHE A 33 3.52 5.20 2.69
N ASP A 34 2.96 5.84 3.72
CA ASP A 34 1.85 5.28 4.49
C ASP A 34 0.58 5.04 3.65
N PRO A 35 0.05 5.99 2.84
CA PRO A 35 -1.14 5.72 2.03
C PRO A 35 -0.87 4.67 0.93
N CYS A 36 0.31 4.66 0.31
CA CYS A 36 0.67 3.64 -0.67
C CYS A 36 0.79 2.25 -0.03
N TYR A 37 1.40 2.18 1.16
CA TYR A 37 1.56 0.95 1.92
C TYR A 37 0.22 0.37 2.35
N CYS A 38 -0.68 1.23 2.86
CA CYS A 38 -2.06 0.88 3.18
C CYS A 38 -2.77 0.27 1.96
N ALA A 39 -2.70 0.94 0.80
CA ALA A 39 -3.30 0.43 -0.44
C ALA A 39 -2.72 -0.93 -0.84
N THR A 40 -1.40 -1.13 -0.79
CA THR A 40 -0.78 -2.43 -1.13
C THR A 40 -1.08 -3.53 -0.10
N GLY A 41 -1.29 -3.17 1.17
CA GLY A 41 -1.78 -4.11 2.19
C GLY A 41 -3.22 -4.56 1.95
N ILE A 42 -4.04 -3.75 1.26
CA ILE A 42 -5.36 -4.21 0.80
C ILE A 42 -5.21 -5.12 -0.43
N LEU A 43 -4.27 -4.82 -1.34
CA LEU A 43 -4.00 -5.65 -2.53
C LEU A 43 -3.57 -7.07 -2.16
N SER A 44 -2.84 -7.26 -1.05
CA SER A 44 -2.44 -8.61 -0.62
C SER A 44 -3.66 -9.51 -0.37
N GLU A 45 -4.74 -8.94 0.15
CA GLU A 45 -5.97 -9.67 0.46
C GLU A 45 -6.87 -9.87 -0.78
N SER A 46 -6.59 -9.19 -1.90
CA SER A 46 -7.44 -9.19 -3.09
C SER A 46 -7.62 -10.58 -3.73
N ARG A 47 -6.74 -11.55 -3.50
CA ARG A 47 -6.91 -12.92 -4.02
C ARG A 47 -8.10 -13.65 -3.42
N ALA A 48 -8.47 -13.32 -2.19
CA ALA A 48 -9.58 -13.93 -1.49
C ALA A 48 -10.94 -13.30 -1.87
N VAL A 49 -10.93 -12.26 -2.72
CA VAL A 49 -12.10 -11.47 -3.08
C VAL A 49 -12.35 -11.57 -4.58
N GLU A 50 -13.58 -11.85 -4.97
CA GLU A 50 -14.00 -11.84 -6.37
C GLU A 50 -13.72 -10.47 -7.01
N GLU A 51 -12.95 -10.48 -8.11
CA GLU A 51 -12.49 -9.29 -8.83
C GLU A 51 -11.66 -8.32 -7.94
N GLY A 52 -10.97 -8.85 -6.91
CA GLY A 52 -10.27 -8.02 -5.93
C GLY A 52 -9.12 -7.21 -6.53
N TYR A 53 -8.48 -7.71 -7.60
CA TYR A 53 -7.41 -6.97 -8.29
C TYR A 53 -8.00 -5.86 -9.17
N GLU A 54 -9.09 -6.16 -9.88
CA GLU A 54 -9.79 -5.23 -10.77
C GLU A 54 -10.44 -4.07 -9.99
N LYS A 55 -10.84 -4.29 -8.74
CA LYS A 55 -11.39 -3.26 -7.84
C LYS A 55 -10.31 -2.41 -7.15
N TRP A 56 -9.08 -2.91 -7.09
CA TRP A 56 -8.01 -2.25 -6.35
C TRP A 56 -7.64 -0.83 -6.85
N PRO A 57 -7.63 -0.52 -8.16
CA PRO A 57 -7.35 0.82 -8.64
C PRO A 57 -8.30 1.88 -8.07
N ASP A 58 -9.58 1.53 -7.88
CA ASP A 58 -10.57 2.44 -7.27
C ASP A 58 -10.30 2.64 -5.77
N ILE A 59 -9.83 1.60 -5.08
CA ILE A 59 -9.40 1.69 -3.67
C ILE A 59 -8.20 2.62 -3.54
N LEU A 60 -7.17 2.42 -4.38
CA LEU A 60 -6.00 3.29 -4.42
C LEU A 60 -6.41 4.76 -4.68
N LYS A 61 -7.24 5.00 -5.69
CA LYS A 61 -7.76 6.34 -6.02
C LYS A 61 -8.51 6.95 -4.83
N GLY A 62 -9.35 6.17 -4.13
CA GLY A 62 -10.07 6.60 -2.94
C GLY A 62 -9.14 7.01 -1.80
N ILE A 63 -8.14 6.19 -1.48
CA ILE A 63 -7.15 6.46 -0.42
C ILE A 63 -6.36 7.73 -0.75
N ILE A 64 -5.81 7.83 -1.96
CA ILE A 64 -4.99 8.98 -2.37
C ILE A 64 -5.83 10.26 -2.38
N LYS A 65 -7.06 10.20 -2.90
CA LYS A 65 -7.97 11.36 -2.90
C LYS A 65 -8.27 11.83 -1.47
N GLY A 66 -8.58 10.92 -0.56
CA GLY A 66 -8.81 11.27 0.85
C GLY A 66 -7.58 11.85 1.53
N TYR A 67 -6.40 11.30 1.24
CA TYR A 67 -5.13 11.82 1.74
C TYR A 67 -4.82 13.22 1.21
N ASP A 68 -4.99 13.45 -0.10
CA ASP A 68 -4.74 14.73 -0.77
C ASP A 68 -5.64 15.87 -0.25
N GLN A 69 -6.88 15.56 0.13
CA GLN A 69 -7.80 16.55 0.72
C GLN A 69 -7.28 17.20 2.00
N ILE A 70 -6.43 16.51 2.75
CA ILE A 70 -5.87 17.00 4.03
C ILE A 70 -4.41 17.38 3.88
N ALA A 71 -3.63 16.56 3.17
CA ALA A 71 -2.19 16.73 3.04
C ALA A 71 -1.78 17.72 1.95
N HIS A 72 -2.66 17.99 0.97
CA HIS A 72 -2.40 18.82 -0.20
C HIS A 72 -1.12 18.39 -0.93
N LEU A 73 -1.20 17.27 -1.64
CA LEU A 73 -0.11 16.70 -2.42
C LEU A 73 0.24 17.63 -3.58
N THR A 74 1.54 17.81 -3.83
CA THR A 74 2.01 18.49 -5.03
C THR A 74 1.83 17.58 -6.25
N GLU A 75 1.93 18.16 -7.45
CA GLU A 75 1.84 17.38 -8.68
C GLU A 75 3.01 16.39 -8.81
N GLU A 76 4.21 16.76 -8.34
CA GLU A 76 5.37 15.87 -8.30
C GLU A 76 5.14 14.69 -7.36
N GLU A 77 4.49 14.91 -6.21
CA GLU A 77 4.13 13.83 -5.30
C GLU A 77 3.09 12.88 -5.92
N LYS A 78 2.09 13.42 -6.61
CA LYS A 78 1.11 12.58 -7.33
C LYS A 78 1.77 11.75 -8.42
N GLN A 79 2.67 12.34 -9.20
CA GLN A 79 3.47 11.63 -10.20
C GLN A 79 4.39 10.56 -9.57
N ALA A 80 4.80 10.73 -8.31
CA ALA A 80 5.68 9.80 -7.63
C ALA A 80 4.98 8.51 -7.13
N ILE A 81 3.64 8.49 -7.03
CA ILE A 81 2.85 7.37 -6.48
C ILE A 81 3.24 5.99 -7.04
N PRO A 82 3.27 5.75 -8.37
CA PRO A 82 3.65 4.43 -8.90
C PRO A 82 5.04 3.99 -8.40
N TYR A 83 6.00 4.90 -8.37
CA TYR A 83 7.37 4.60 -7.94
C TYR A 83 7.47 4.30 -6.44
N VAL A 84 6.65 4.95 -5.62
CA VAL A 84 6.57 4.64 -4.18
C VAL A 84 5.98 3.24 -3.98
N ILE A 85 4.93 2.88 -4.72
CA ILE A 85 4.32 1.53 -4.66
C ILE A 85 5.32 0.46 -5.10
N TYR A 86 6.02 0.65 -6.22
CA TYR A 86 7.06 -0.28 -6.66
C TYR A 86 8.16 -0.43 -5.63
N SER A 87 8.60 0.67 -5.01
CA SER A 87 9.63 0.66 -3.98
C SER A 87 9.18 -0.12 -2.75
N ILE A 88 7.94 0.07 -2.29
CA ILE A 88 7.36 -0.69 -1.18
C ILE A 88 7.39 -2.18 -1.48
N GLN A 89 6.89 -2.59 -2.65
CA GLN A 89 6.88 -4.00 -3.05
C GLN A 89 8.29 -4.58 -3.10
N MET A 90 9.24 -3.90 -3.73
CA MET A 90 10.63 -4.37 -3.83
C MET A 90 11.33 -4.49 -2.47
N ILE A 91 11.17 -3.49 -1.59
CA ILE A 91 11.75 -3.52 -0.23
C ILE A 91 11.16 -4.69 0.56
N PHE A 92 9.83 -4.88 0.49
CA PHE A 92 9.17 -5.92 1.25
C PHE A 92 9.51 -7.32 0.71
N ILE A 93 9.51 -7.50 -0.62
CA ILE A 93 9.99 -8.74 -1.24
C ILE A 93 11.40 -9.05 -0.76
N ALA A 94 12.34 -8.10 -0.88
CA ALA A 94 13.75 -8.29 -0.49
C ALA A 94 13.88 -8.76 0.96
N TRP A 95 13.11 -8.16 1.88
CA TRP A 95 13.09 -8.59 3.27
C TRP A 95 12.49 -9.99 3.45
N LEU A 96 11.40 -10.32 2.77
CA LEU A 96 10.72 -11.62 2.89
C LEU A 96 11.58 -12.78 2.35
N VAL A 97 12.36 -12.58 1.28
CA VAL A 97 13.17 -13.68 0.68
C VAL A 97 14.26 -14.17 1.63
N ASP A 98 14.75 -13.31 2.51
CA ASP A 98 15.77 -13.66 3.51
C ASP A 98 15.21 -14.48 4.68
N HIS A 99 13.89 -14.70 4.72
CA HIS A 99 13.19 -15.40 5.80
C HIS A 99 12.39 -16.59 5.24
N GLU A 100 12.89 -17.81 5.46
CA GLU A 100 12.31 -19.04 4.87
C GLU A 100 10.81 -19.23 5.15
N VAL A 101 10.36 -18.82 6.35
CA VAL A 101 8.95 -18.91 6.78
C VAL A 101 8.01 -18.01 5.95
N TYR A 102 8.55 -16.97 5.31
CA TYR A 102 7.78 -15.98 4.55
C TYR A 102 7.89 -16.12 3.03
N LYS A 103 8.41 -17.26 2.55
CA LYS A 103 8.61 -17.50 1.12
C LYS A 103 7.34 -17.33 0.28
N ASP A 104 6.21 -17.82 0.77
CA ASP A 104 4.92 -17.69 0.06
C ASP A 104 4.46 -16.23 -0.02
N CYS A 105 4.65 -15.47 1.07
CA CYS A 105 4.41 -14.02 1.07
C CYS A 105 5.33 -13.31 0.06
N ALA A 106 6.60 -13.72 -0.06
CA ALA A 106 7.52 -13.14 -1.04
C ALA A 106 7.03 -13.39 -2.48
N LEU A 107 6.54 -14.60 -2.76
CA LEU A 107 5.97 -14.94 -4.07
C LEU A 107 4.70 -14.14 -4.37
N GLN A 108 3.80 -14.02 -3.39
CA GLN A 108 2.59 -13.20 -3.52
C GLN A 108 2.91 -11.74 -3.84
N ASN A 109 3.88 -11.13 -3.13
CA ASN A 109 4.29 -9.74 -3.39
C ASN A 109 4.95 -9.58 -4.76
N ARG A 110 5.72 -10.58 -5.23
CA ARG A 110 6.26 -10.56 -6.60
C ARG A 110 5.17 -10.59 -7.66
N GLU A 111 4.15 -11.42 -7.46
CA GLU A 111 3.01 -11.52 -8.37
C GLU A 111 2.16 -10.23 -8.35
N MET A 112 1.96 -9.62 -7.18
CA MET A 112 1.35 -8.28 -7.07
C MET A 112 2.15 -7.24 -7.85
N LEU A 113 3.47 -7.17 -7.65
CA LEU A 113 4.33 -6.23 -8.36
C LEU A 113 4.27 -6.41 -9.88
N SER A 114 4.32 -7.66 -10.36
CA SER A 114 4.17 -7.98 -11.79
C SER A 114 2.83 -7.49 -12.32
N TRP A 115 1.74 -7.79 -11.62
CA TRP A 115 0.40 -7.37 -12.05
C TRP A 115 0.27 -5.83 -12.10
N ILE A 116 0.76 -5.11 -11.07
CA ILE A 116 0.72 -3.63 -11.08
C ILE A 116 1.52 -3.11 -12.28
N TRP A 117 2.70 -3.67 -12.55
CA TRP A 117 3.54 -3.25 -13.66
C TRP A 117 2.90 -3.49 -15.03
N GLU A 118 2.23 -4.63 -15.20
CA GLU A 118 1.53 -5.01 -16.43
C GLU A 118 0.31 -4.11 -16.69
N ASN A 119 -0.39 -3.68 -15.64
CA ASN A 119 -1.62 -2.89 -15.73
C ASN A 119 -1.43 -1.39 -15.42
N LYS A 120 -0.19 -0.91 -15.31
CA LYS A 120 0.13 0.45 -14.83
C LYS A 120 -0.57 1.59 -15.59
N GLU A 121 -0.82 1.42 -16.89
CA GLU A 121 -1.47 2.45 -17.73
C GLU A 121 -2.98 2.59 -17.41
N ASP A 122 -3.61 1.54 -16.87
CA ASP A 122 -5.02 1.57 -16.45
C ASP A 122 -5.16 2.00 -14.97
N ILE A 123 -4.10 1.77 -14.19
CA ILE A 123 -4.06 2.09 -12.75
C ILE A 123 -3.76 3.57 -12.51
N PHE A 124 -2.73 4.12 -13.18
CA PHE A 124 -2.13 5.42 -12.87
C PHE A 124 -2.40 6.51 -13.92
#